data_AF-A0A7Y5PRW7-F1
#
_entry.id   AF-A0A7Y5PRW7-F1
#
_cell.length_a   1.000
_cell.length_b   1.000
_cell.length_c   1.000
_cell.angle_alpha   90.00
_cell.angle_beta   90.00
_cell.angle_gamma   90.00
#
_symmetry.space_group_name_H-M   'P 1'
#
loop_
_entity.id
_entity.type
_entity.pdbx_description
1 polymer ?
#
loop_
_entity_poly.entity_id
_entity_poly.type
_entity_poly.pdbx_seq_one_letter_code
_entity_poly.pdbx_strand_id
1 'polypeptide(L)'
;MIIPSVAVAAFILAGCGENIQSLNQAAIERLAAGDTQGAELLLKKALEADPVNKVLVGNLGEVFFRTKKWDDAIQLFQKAQSIEGLAGDSGLKTRLAEAFVMKGDLPSAYPLLQELVKENPKDEYLLFLHGMTSSSPGPAIKSLKEAIQLKPDRKESYLALARAQAWEGDIATAKTTLDECKAKAGESPDIFLYEVALYLRDNDIENARKTIDSAPEALRGNPMTRLFQAYLDLGDRKVTEARAAFESLADNGDVGSRARLGAALCMLIQDDPNLAIEMCDEVIAKHPKEVVAHTLLGLGQLKRLQKFLAKKSLETSLELNPDQPAIRALADRLGGR
;
A
#
# COMPACT_ATOMS: atom_id res chain seq x y z
N MET A 1 -3.88 57.78 30.79
CA MET A 1 -2.54 58.33 30.50
C MET A 1 -1.53 57.26 30.88
N ILE A 2 -1.09 56.52 29.86
CA ILE A 2 0.14 55.72 29.67
C ILE A 2 0.75 54.97 30.88
N ILE A 3 0.67 53.64 30.79
CA ILE A 3 1.36 52.61 31.57
C ILE A 3 2.85 52.59 31.17
N PRO A 4 3.83 52.53 32.09
CA PRO A 4 5.22 52.32 31.71
C PRO A 4 5.52 50.83 31.55
N SER A 5 5.74 50.44 30.29
CA SER A 5 6.82 49.56 29.82
C SER A 5 7.19 48.35 30.69
N VAL A 6 6.57 47.20 30.39
CA VAL A 6 7.19 45.90 30.64
C VAL A 6 8.40 45.78 29.71
N ALA A 7 9.59 45.80 30.31
CA ALA A 7 10.83 45.45 29.65
C ALA A 7 10.75 44.00 29.15
N VAL A 8 10.61 43.82 27.84
CA VAL A 8 10.90 42.55 27.17
C VAL A 8 12.40 42.35 27.28
N ALA A 9 12.82 41.53 28.24
CA ALA A 9 14.20 41.14 28.42
C ALA A 9 14.69 40.42 27.16
N ALA A 10 15.59 41.06 26.43
CA ALA A 10 16.41 40.44 25.41
C ALA A 10 17.32 39.41 26.09
N PHE A 11 16.97 38.13 25.99
CA PHE A 11 17.88 37.03 26.30
C PHE A 11 18.84 36.85 25.11
N ILE A 12 19.89 37.67 25.08
CA ILE A 12 21.14 37.33 24.38
C ILE A 12 21.97 36.55 25.39
N LEU A 13 21.89 35.22 25.35
CA LEU A 13 22.92 34.36 25.94
C LEU A 13 23.77 33.81 24.81
N ALA A 14 24.88 34.50 24.56
CA ALA A 14 26.06 33.92 23.95
C ALA A 14 26.70 32.97 24.98
N GLY A 15 26.46 31.67 24.85
CA GLY A 15 27.14 30.63 25.60
C GLY A 15 27.30 29.41 24.71
N CYS A 16 28.48 29.24 24.09
CA CYS A 16 28.88 28.09 23.27
C CYS A 16 27.73 27.40 22.49
N GLY A 17 26.94 28.21 21.78
CA GLY A 17 25.80 27.72 21.03
C GLY A 17 26.31 27.00 19.78
N GLU A 18 26.12 25.68 19.71
CA GLU A 18 26.26 24.98 18.45
C GLU A 18 25.40 25.71 17.41
N ASN A 19 26.04 26.27 16.38
CA ASN A 19 25.37 27.00 15.33
C ASN A 19 24.35 26.05 14.67
N ILE A 20 23.09 26.46 14.50
CA ILE A 20 22.04 25.65 13.86
C ILE A 20 22.52 25.07 12.52
N GLN A 21 23.29 25.85 11.77
CA GLN A 21 23.90 25.40 10.52
C GLN A 21 24.91 24.26 10.73
N SER A 22 25.72 24.33 11.79
CA SER A 22 26.67 23.28 12.15
C SER A 22 25.97 22.00 12.63
N LEU A 23 24.87 22.13 13.39
CA LEU A 23 24.03 21.01 13.81
C LEU A 23 23.41 20.30 12.61
N ASN A 24 22.84 21.07 11.68
CA ASN A 24 22.25 20.54 10.46
C ASN A 24 23.29 19.83 9.60
N GLN A 25 24.47 20.42 9.41
CA GLN A 25 25.55 19.83 8.62
C GLN A 25 26.05 18.53 9.25
N ALA A 26 26.30 18.52 10.56
CA ALA A 26 26.69 17.33 11.29
C ALA A 26 25.62 16.22 11.22
N ALA A 27 24.33 16.58 11.25
CA ALA A 27 23.25 15.62 11.09
C ALA A 27 23.22 14.98 9.69
N ILE A 28 23.43 15.78 8.63
CA ILE A 28 23.51 15.28 7.25
C ILE A 28 24.68 14.32 7.09
N GLU A 29 25.85 14.65 7.65
CA GLU A 29 27.04 13.78 7.63
C GLU A 29 26.80 12.47 8.37
N ARG A 30 26.16 12.53 9.54
CA ARG A 30 25.75 11.36 10.33
C ARG A 30 24.78 10.48 9.55
N LEU A 31 23.80 11.09 8.89
CA LEU A 31 22.84 10.37 8.04
C LEU A 31 23.53 9.68 6.85
N ALA A 32 24.48 10.36 6.20
CA ALA A 32 25.28 9.78 5.13
C ALA A 32 26.17 8.63 5.61
N ALA A 33 26.66 8.69 6.85
CA ALA A 33 27.41 7.62 7.51
C ALA A 33 26.52 6.48 8.04
N GLY A 34 25.19 6.58 7.90
CA GLY A 34 24.23 5.59 8.42
C GLY A 34 23.92 5.72 9.92
N ASP A 35 24.51 6.69 10.63
CA ASP A 35 24.18 7.04 12.01
C ASP A 35 22.89 7.86 12.07
N THR A 36 21.77 7.15 11.85
CA THR A 36 20.43 7.73 11.82
C THR A 36 19.99 8.26 13.19
N GLN A 37 20.44 7.63 14.27
CA GLN A 37 20.14 8.05 15.64
C GLN A 37 20.86 9.37 15.99
N GLY A 38 22.14 9.48 15.65
CA GLY A 38 22.90 10.71 15.81
C GLY A 38 22.33 11.86 14.97
N ALA A 39 21.95 11.58 13.72
CA ALA A 39 21.29 12.56 12.85
C ALA A 39 19.96 13.05 13.45
N GLU A 40 19.12 12.13 13.93
CA GLU A 40 17.84 12.44 14.58
C GLU A 40 18.03 13.38 15.79
N LEU A 41 18.98 13.06 16.67
CA LEU A 41 19.26 13.85 17.88
C LEU A 41 19.71 15.27 17.54
N LEU A 42 20.63 15.41 16.60
CA LEU A 42 21.17 16.71 16.18
C LEU A 42 20.08 17.58 15.51
N LEU A 43 19.22 16.99 14.69
CA LEU A 43 18.12 17.71 14.04
C LEU A 43 17.02 18.12 15.04
N LYS A 44 16.71 17.29 16.04
CA LYS A 44 15.79 17.68 17.13
C LYS A 44 16.35 18.87 17.91
N LYS A 45 17.63 18.84 18.28
CA LYS A 45 18.30 19.96 18.96
C LYS A 45 18.31 21.22 18.11
N ALA A 46 18.54 21.10 16.80
CA ALA A 46 18.49 22.24 15.88
C ALA A 46 17.07 22.85 15.78
N LEU A 47 16.04 22.00 15.76
CA LEU A 47 14.63 22.43 15.73
C LEU A 47 14.15 23.05 17.05
N GLU A 48 14.73 22.69 18.19
CA GLU A 48 14.47 23.38 19.46
C GLU A 48 14.94 24.84 19.41
N ALA A 49 16.05 25.10 18.70
CA ALA A 49 16.59 26.44 18.54
C ALA A 49 15.88 27.27 17.44
N ASP A 50 15.38 26.62 16.37
CA ASP A 50 14.62 27.27 15.30
C ASP A 50 13.45 26.39 14.82
N PRO A 51 12.29 26.45 15.52
CA PRO A 51 11.14 25.59 15.23
C PRO A 51 10.44 25.86 13.89
N VAL A 52 10.69 27.01 13.26
CA VAL A 52 10.08 27.42 11.98
C VAL A 52 10.96 27.09 10.77
N ASN A 53 12.09 26.41 10.98
CA ASN A 53 13.02 26.08 9.92
C ASN A 53 12.56 24.88 9.09
N LYS A 54 11.92 25.14 7.95
CA LYS A 54 11.44 24.06 7.07
C LYS A 54 12.53 23.12 6.55
N VAL A 55 13.78 23.57 6.46
CA VAL A 55 14.90 22.71 6.04
C VAL A 55 15.17 21.67 7.13
N LEU A 56 15.19 22.07 8.40
CA LEU A 56 15.38 21.13 9.52
C LEU A 56 14.21 20.17 9.67
N VAL A 57 12.97 20.64 9.50
CA VAL A 57 11.77 19.78 9.47
C VAL A 57 11.87 18.76 8.35
N GLY A 58 12.24 19.20 7.13
CA GLY A 58 12.44 18.31 5.98
C GLY A 58 13.54 17.27 6.22
N ASN A 59 14.68 17.67 6.77
CA ASN A 59 15.81 16.77 7.05
C ASN A 59 15.48 15.75 8.14
N LEU A 60 14.78 16.15 9.20
CA LEU A 60 14.33 15.20 10.23
C LEU A 60 13.29 14.24 9.67
N GLY A 61 12.40 14.72 8.81
CA GLY A 61 11.48 13.89 8.04
C GLY A 61 12.20 12.85 7.19
N GLU A 62 13.27 13.23 6.47
CA GLU A 62 14.09 12.29 5.68
C GLU A 62 14.74 11.21 6.56
N VAL A 63 15.21 11.54 7.76
CA VAL A 63 15.70 10.55 8.73
C VAL A 63 14.59 9.55 9.07
N PHE A 64 13.38 10.03 9.33
CA PHE A 64 12.23 9.16 9.59
C PHE A 64 11.83 8.32 8.36
N PHE A 65 11.91 8.86 7.14
CA PHE A 65 11.65 8.10 5.93
C PHE A 65 12.67 6.95 5.75
N ARG A 66 13.96 7.24 5.93
CA ARG A 66 15.03 6.22 5.81
C ARG A 66 14.94 5.13 6.85
N THR A 67 14.46 5.47 8.04
CA THR A 67 14.28 4.53 9.16
C THR A 67 12.89 3.89 9.19
N LYS A 68 12.04 4.16 8.19
CA LYS A 68 10.66 3.67 8.10
C LYS A 68 9.79 4.03 9.30
N LYS A 69 10.14 5.09 10.02
CA LYS A 69 9.40 5.64 11.15
C LYS A 69 8.26 6.55 10.65
N TRP A 70 7.31 5.97 9.92
CA TRP A 70 6.26 6.73 9.24
C TRP A 70 5.38 7.54 10.20
N ASP A 71 5.07 6.97 11.37
CA ASP A 71 4.29 7.66 12.41
C ASP A 71 5.00 8.91 12.95
N ASP A 72 6.31 8.83 13.17
CA ASP A 72 7.11 9.97 13.63
C ASP A 72 7.19 11.06 12.54
N ALA A 73 7.32 10.66 11.27
CA ALA A 73 7.26 11.57 10.13
C ALA A 73 5.91 12.30 10.04
N ILE A 74 4.80 11.56 10.15
CA ILE A 74 3.45 12.13 10.14
C ILE A 74 3.29 13.14 11.28
N GLN A 75 3.65 12.78 12.51
CA GLN A 75 3.56 13.68 13.66
C GLN A 75 4.41 14.94 13.47
N LEU A 76 5.64 14.79 12.96
CA LEU A 76 6.52 15.91 12.67
C LEU A 76 5.89 16.90 11.68
N PHE A 77 5.41 16.41 10.53
CA PHE A 77 4.85 17.29 9.50
C PHE A 77 3.49 17.88 9.90
N GLN A 78 2.65 17.15 10.63
CA GLN A 78 1.42 17.70 11.21
C GLN A 78 1.72 18.81 12.23
N LYS A 79 2.70 18.61 13.10
CA LYS A 79 3.15 19.65 14.03
C LYS A 79 3.66 20.86 13.26
N ALA A 80 4.48 20.65 12.22
CA ALA A 80 5.00 21.73 11.39
C ALA A 80 3.87 22.55 10.74
N GLN A 81 2.82 21.89 10.22
CA GLN A 81 1.66 22.59 9.63
C GLN A 81 0.88 23.46 10.63
N SER A 82 0.99 23.20 11.94
CA SER A 82 0.36 24.02 12.98
C SER A 82 1.16 25.26 13.39
N ILE A 83 2.37 25.44 12.88
CA ILE A 83 3.26 26.56 13.23
C ILE A 83 3.04 27.72 12.23
N GLU A 84 2.84 28.94 12.74
CA GLU A 84 2.41 30.13 11.98
C GLU A 84 3.34 30.56 10.83
N GLY A 85 4.58 30.05 10.73
CA GLY A 85 5.48 30.29 9.59
C GLY A 85 5.61 29.13 8.59
N LEU A 86 4.99 27.99 8.89
CA LEU A 86 5.07 26.75 8.12
C LEU A 86 3.70 26.27 7.62
N ALA A 87 2.62 26.84 8.17
CA ALA A 87 1.26 26.61 7.72
C ALA A 87 1.14 26.94 6.22
N GLY A 88 0.64 25.99 5.44
CA GLY A 88 0.46 26.14 3.99
C GLY A 88 1.73 25.95 3.14
N ASP A 89 2.87 25.54 3.70
CA ASP A 89 4.03 25.15 2.86
C ASP A 89 3.70 23.85 2.09
N SER A 90 3.51 23.98 0.77
CA SER A 90 3.15 22.85 -0.11
C SER A 90 4.21 21.75 -0.07
N GLY A 91 5.49 22.08 0.16
CA GLY A 91 6.55 21.08 0.28
C GLY A 91 6.38 20.19 1.50
N LEU A 92 6.14 20.77 2.67
CA LEU A 92 5.86 20.01 3.90
C LEU A 92 4.56 19.22 3.82
N LYS A 93 3.56 19.77 3.13
CA LYS A 93 2.30 19.07 2.86
C LYS A 93 2.50 17.88 1.92
N THR A 94 3.34 17.99 0.89
CA THR A 94 3.76 16.86 0.05
C THR A 94 4.45 15.78 0.88
N ARG A 95 5.38 16.17 1.77
CA ARG A 95 6.04 15.22 2.66
C ARG A 95 5.07 14.52 3.63
N LEU A 96 4.07 15.23 4.14
CA LEU A 96 3.02 14.62 4.95
C LEU A 96 2.20 13.60 4.14
N ALA A 97 1.82 13.94 2.91
CA ALA A 97 1.13 13.01 2.02
C ALA A 97 1.97 11.77 1.71
N GLU A 98 3.26 11.94 1.38
CA GLU A 98 4.21 10.84 1.20
C GLU A 98 4.29 9.94 2.44
N ALA A 99 4.35 10.52 3.64
CA ALA A 99 4.43 9.75 4.88
C ALA A 99 3.16 8.91 5.11
N PHE A 100 1.97 9.46 4.81
CA PHE A 100 0.73 8.69 4.82
C PHE A 100 0.72 7.56 3.78
N VAL A 101 1.20 7.82 2.55
CA VAL A 101 1.33 6.80 1.50
C VAL A 101 2.26 5.67 1.93
N MET A 102 3.43 6.00 2.48
CA MET A 102 4.41 5.01 2.95
C MET A 102 3.89 4.18 4.12
N LYS A 103 3.05 4.76 4.97
CA LYS A 103 2.34 4.05 6.04
C LYS A 103 1.21 3.15 5.50
N GLY A 104 0.72 3.41 4.28
CA GLY A 104 -0.45 2.76 3.70
C GLY A 104 -1.79 3.41 4.10
N ASP A 105 -1.75 4.57 4.77
CA ASP A 105 -2.94 5.35 5.12
C ASP A 105 -3.38 6.22 3.93
N LEU A 106 -3.81 5.55 2.85
CA LEU A 106 -4.29 6.20 1.63
C LEU A 106 -5.50 7.15 1.89
N PRO A 107 -6.46 6.83 2.78
CA PRO A 107 -7.55 7.75 3.12
C PRO A 107 -7.09 9.11 3.64
N SER A 108 -6.03 9.16 4.46
CA SER A 108 -5.45 10.41 4.95
C SER A 108 -4.60 11.13 3.89
N ALA A 109 -3.92 10.39 3.01
CA ALA A 109 -3.09 10.95 1.95
C ALA A 109 -3.91 11.64 0.84
N TYR A 110 -5.03 11.02 0.42
CA TYR A 110 -5.81 11.44 -0.73
C TYR A 110 -6.27 12.92 -0.71
N PRO A 111 -6.91 13.44 0.37
CA PRO A 111 -7.37 14.83 0.37
C PRO A 111 -6.21 15.85 0.28
N LEU A 112 -5.06 15.53 0.89
CA LEU A 112 -3.86 16.38 0.78
C LEU A 112 -3.35 16.42 -0.65
N LEU A 113 -3.26 15.26 -1.31
CA LEU A 113 -2.82 15.14 -2.70
C LEU A 113 -3.80 15.79 -3.67
N GLN A 114 -5.10 15.72 -3.39
CA GLN A 114 -6.12 16.40 -4.20
C GLN A 114 -5.95 17.92 -4.18
N GLU A 115 -5.58 18.49 -3.03
CA GLU A 115 -5.29 19.93 -2.94
C GLU A 115 -3.95 20.28 -3.60
N LEU A 116 -2.90 19.49 -3.35
CA LEU A 116 -1.58 19.68 -3.95
C LEU A 116 -1.60 19.61 -5.49
N VAL A 117 -2.39 18.72 -6.08
CA VAL A 117 -2.59 18.65 -7.54
C VAL A 117 -3.36 19.86 -8.08
N LYS A 118 -4.27 20.46 -7.31
CA LYS A 118 -4.94 21.71 -7.71
C LYS A 118 -3.97 22.90 -7.68
N GLU A 119 -3.09 22.95 -6.68
CA GLU A 119 -2.04 23.96 -6.56
C GLU A 119 -0.99 23.81 -7.67
N ASN A 120 -0.58 22.57 -7.96
CA ASN A 120 0.51 22.24 -8.88
C ASN A 120 0.07 21.18 -9.92
N PRO A 121 -0.81 21.54 -10.88
CA PRO A 121 -1.43 20.56 -11.80
C PRO A 121 -0.48 19.96 -12.84
N LYS A 122 0.79 20.39 -12.87
CA LYS A 122 1.82 19.89 -13.79
C LYS A 122 2.96 19.16 -13.07
N ASP A 123 2.82 18.92 -11.77
CA ASP A 123 3.74 18.08 -11.04
C ASP A 123 3.38 16.61 -11.28
N GLU A 124 4.23 15.89 -12.02
CA GLU A 124 3.94 14.52 -12.42
C GLU A 124 3.90 13.58 -11.22
N TYR A 125 4.72 13.86 -10.19
CA TYR A 125 4.82 13.03 -9.02
C TYR A 125 3.60 13.17 -8.12
N LEU A 126 3.09 14.40 -7.95
CA LEU A 126 1.83 14.64 -7.26
C LEU A 126 0.65 13.99 -7.98
N LEU A 127 0.59 14.08 -9.31
CA LEU A 127 -0.42 13.39 -10.11
C LEU A 127 -0.34 11.87 -9.95
N PHE A 128 0.87 11.31 -9.94
CA PHE A 128 1.11 9.89 -9.68
C PHE A 128 0.62 9.47 -8.28
N LEU A 129 1.02 10.19 -7.23
CA LEU A 129 0.59 9.88 -5.85
C LEU A 129 -0.92 10.04 -5.68
N HIS A 130 -1.52 11.09 -6.24
CA HIS A 130 -2.97 11.29 -6.22
C HIS A 130 -3.70 10.13 -6.91
N GLY A 131 -3.18 9.69 -8.06
CA GLY A 131 -3.70 8.54 -8.78
C GLY A 131 -3.65 7.24 -7.97
N MET A 132 -2.52 6.98 -7.31
CA MET A 132 -2.34 5.78 -6.47
C MET A 132 -3.18 5.77 -5.20
N THR A 133 -3.51 6.94 -4.66
CA THR A 133 -4.28 7.07 -3.40
C THR A 133 -5.77 7.25 -3.63
N SER A 134 -6.20 7.36 -4.89
CA SER A 134 -7.59 7.58 -5.27
C SER A 134 -8.51 6.47 -4.78
N SER A 135 -9.64 6.87 -4.18
CA SER A 135 -10.65 5.95 -3.65
C SER A 135 -11.67 5.46 -4.68
N SER A 136 -11.50 5.84 -5.95
CA SER A 136 -12.30 5.33 -7.07
C SER A 136 -11.47 5.31 -8.37
N PRO A 137 -11.80 4.43 -9.34
CA PRO A 137 -11.01 4.27 -10.55
C PRO A 137 -11.00 5.53 -11.44
N GLY A 138 -12.09 6.30 -11.51
CA GLY A 138 -12.18 7.47 -12.39
C GLY A 138 -11.11 8.55 -12.12
N PRO A 139 -11.02 9.12 -10.90
CA PRO A 139 -9.96 10.05 -10.53
C PRO A 139 -8.56 9.45 -10.66
N ALA A 140 -8.40 8.16 -10.31
CA ALA A 140 -7.14 7.45 -10.44
C ALA A 140 -6.63 7.45 -11.89
N ILE A 141 -7.47 6.98 -12.81
CA ILE A 141 -7.19 6.90 -14.25
C ILE A 141 -6.87 8.26 -14.81
N LYS A 142 -7.64 9.30 -14.44
CA LYS A 142 -7.42 10.67 -14.93
C LYS A 142 -6.02 11.17 -14.54
N SER A 143 -5.67 11.15 -13.26
CA SER A 143 -4.39 11.67 -12.79
C SER A 143 -3.20 10.87 -13.30
N LEU A 144 -3.33 9.55 -13.43
CA LEU A 144 -2.25 8.70 -13.92
C LEU A 144 -2.00 8.88 -15.42
N LYS A 145 -3.05 9.10 -16.22
CA LYS A 145 -2.91 9.49 -17.63
C LYS A 145 -2.17 10.83 -17.77
N GLU A 146 -2.51 11.82 -16.96
CA GLU A 146 -1.82 13.11 -16.95
C GLU A 146 -0.35 12.96 -16.50
N ALA A 147 -0.07 12.15 -15.48
CA ALA A 147 1.30 11.87 -15.04
C ALA A 147 2.15 11.21 -16.15
N ILE A 148 1.59 10.26 -16.89
CA ILE A 148 2.27 9.60 -18.01
C ILE A 148 2.55 10.57 -19.16
N GLN A 149 1.63 11.51 -19.45
CA GLN A 149 1.86 12.52 -20.48
C GLN A 149 3.04 13.45 -20.14
N LEU A 150 3.19 13.79 -18.86
CA LEU A 150 4.29 14.63 -18.38
C LEU A 150 5.62 13.86 -18.31
N LYS A 151 5.57 12.58 -17.92
CA LYS A 151 6.74 11.71 -17.78
C LYS A 151 6.47 10.28 -18.29
N PRO A 152 6.69 10.04 -19.60
CA PRO A 152 6.36 8.76 -20.24
C PRO A 152 7.28 7.57 -19.90
N ASP A 153 8.33 7.78 -19.09
CA ASP A 153 9.31 6.74 -18.74
C ASP A 153 9.13 6.19 -17.31
N ARG A 154 8.20 6.74 -16.52
CA ARG A 154 7.91 6.29 -15.15
C ARG A 154 7.04 5.02 -15.16
N LYS A 155 7.67 3.86 -15.00
CA LYS A 155 7.02 2.52 -14.93
C LYS A 155 5.86 2.48 -13.96
N GLU A 156 6.07 3.08 -12.79
CA GLU A 156 5.14 3.07 -11.68
C GLU A 156 3.80 3.72 -12.06
N SER A 157 3.82 4.77 -12.88
CA SER A 157 2.60 5.43 -13.35
C SER A 157 1.77 4.53 -14.27
N TYR A 158 2.42 3.80 -15.18
CA TYR A 158 1.74 2.82 -16.03
C TYR A 158 1.18 1.65 -15.23
N LEU A 159 1.95 1.11 -14.28
CA LEU A 159 1.48 0.02 -13.41
C LEU A 159 0.29 0.46 -12.57
N ALA A 160 0.34 1.67 -12.00
CA ALA A 160 -0.79 2.23 -11.28
C ALA A 160 -2.00 2.46 -12.20
N LEU A 161 -1.78 2.91 -13.45
CA LEU A 161 -2.87 3.13 -14.40
C LEU A 161 -3.55 1.80 -14.78
N ALA A 162 -2.77 0.77 -15.09
CA ALA A 162 -3.28 -0.55 -15.41
C ALA A 162 -4.01 -1.18 -14.20
N ARG A 163 -3.61 -0.87 -12.96
CA ARG A 163 -4.36 -1.21 -11.73
C ARG A 163 -5.69 -0.50 -11.64
N ALA A 164 -5.71 0.80 -11.90
CA ALA A 164 -6.93 1.59 -11.85
C ALA A 164 -7.94 1.16 -12.94
N GLN A 165 -7.48 0.87 -14.16
CA GLN A 165 -8.31 0.36 -15.25
C GLN A 165 -8.86 -1.04 -14.94
N ALA A 166 -8.03 -1.94 -14.41
CA ALA A 166 -8.50 -3.26 -13.99
C ALA A 166 -9.50 -3.17 -12.84
N TRP A 167 -9.34 -2.21 -11.92
CA TRP A 167 -10.31 -1.93 -10.88
C TRP A 167 -11.64 -1.42 -11.42
N GLU A 168 -11.62 -0.59 -12.48
CA GLU A 168 -12.81 -0.18 -13.22
C GLU A 168 -13.51 -1.35 -13.94
N GLY A 169 -12.81 -2.47 -14.13
CA GLY A 169 -13.28 -3.64 -14.88
C GLY A 169 -12.83 -3.64 -16.35
N ASP A 170 -12.10 -2.62 -16.80
CA ASP A 170 -11.54 -2.54 -18.15
C ASP A 170 -10.18 -3.25 -18.22
N ILE A 171 -10.24 -4.59 -18.19
CA ILE A 171 -9.05 -5.46 -18.24
C ILE A 171 -8.34 -5.35 -19.59
N ALA A 172 -9.07 -5.10 -20.69
CA ALA A 172 -8.50 -4.97 -22.02
C ALA A 172 -7.59 -3.74 -22.12
N THR A 173 -8.04 -2.58 -21.64
CA THR A 173 -7.22 -1.37 -21.60
C THR A 173 -6.07 -1.52 -20.59
N ALA A 174 -6.27 -2.22 -19.47
CA ALA A 174 -5.20 -2.53 -18.53
C ALA A 174 -4.05 -3.32 -19.16
N LYS A 175 -4.37 -4.36 -19.95
CA LYS A 175 -3.38 -5.13 -20.72
C LYS A 175 -2.62 -4.24 -21.72
N THR A 176 -3.35 -3.41 -22.47
CA THR A 176 -2.75 -2.48 -23.45
C THR A 176 -1.80 -1.49 -22.79
N THR A 177 -2.19 -0.93 -21.64
CA THR A 177 -1.35 0.00 -20.85
C THR A 177 -0.08 -0.69 -20.33
N LEU A 178 -0.16 -1.98 -20.00
CA LEU A 178 1.00 -2.75 -19.57
C LEU A 178 1.97 -3.04 -20.73
N ASP A 179 1.45 -3.29 -21.93
CA ASP A 179 2.27 -3.43 -23.14
C ASP A 179 2.97 -2.12 -23.51
N GLU A 180 2.29 -0.98 -23.36
CA GLU A 180 2.90 0.34 -23.49
C GLU A 180 4.01 0.56 -22.46
N CYS A 181 3.79 0.14 -21.20
CA CYS A 181 4.79 0.20 -20.15
C CYS A 181 6.06 -0.57 -20.54
N LYS A 182 5.90 -1.81 -21.00
CA LYS A 182 7.01 -2.66 -21.49
C LYS A 182 7.76 -1.98 -22.63
N ALA A 183 7.05 -1.42 -23.60
CA ALA A 183 7.65 -0.78 -24.76
C ALA A 183 8.42 0.50 -24.41
N LYS A 184 7.93 1.30 -23.45
CA LYS A 184 8.53 2.60 -23.09
C LYS A 184 9.62 2.51 -22.04
N ALA A 185 9.42 1.68 -21.03
CA ALA A 185 10.27 1.65 -19.87
C ALA A 185 11.02 0.31 -19.72
N GLY A 186 10.69 -0.70 -20.51
CA GLY A 186 11.31 -2.02 -20.49
C GLY A 186 10.73 -2.93 -19.41
N GLU A 187 11.01 -4.22 -19.54
CA GLU A 187 10.54 -5.22 -18.58
C GLU A 187 11.06 -4.99 -17.15
N SER A 188 10.32 -5.51 -16.18
CA SER A 188 10.69 -5.55 -14.77
C SER A 188 9.91 -6.68 -14.06
N PRO A 189 10.39 -7.13 -12.89
CA PRO A 189 9.66 -8.07 -12.04
C PRO A 189 8.21 -7.65 -11.77
N ASP A 190 7.97 -6.36 -11.51
CA ASP A 190 6.63 -5.85 -11.18
C ASP A 190 5.67 -5.92 -12.36
N ILE A 191 6.17 -5.65 -13.57
CA ILE A 191 5.40 -5.78 -14.81
C ILE A 191 5.02 -7.24 -15.06
N PHE A 192 5.99 -8.15 -14.94
CA PHE A 192 5.75 -9.59 -15.09
C PHE A 192 4.69 -10.10 -14.11
N LEU A 193 4.85 -9.79 -12.82
CA LEU A 193 3.91 -10.24 -11.79
C LEU A 193 2.51 -9.65 -12.00
N TYR A 194 2.43 -8.39 -12.43
CA TYR A 194 1.16 -7.74 -12.67
C TYR A 194 0.45 -8.26 -13.94
N GLU A 195 1.20 -8.62 -14.98
CA GLU A 195 0.67 -9.26 -16.18
C GLU A 195 0.01 -10.61 -15.85
N VAL A 196 0.69 -11.46 -15.10
CA VAL A 196 0.13 -12.73 -14.63
C VAL A 196 -1.14 -12.49 -13.80
N ALA A 197 -1.12 -11.51 -12.90
CA ALA A 197 -2.28 -11.16 -12.10
C ALA A 197 -3.48 -10.69 -12.95
N LEU A 198 -3.23 -9.93 -14.02
CA LEU A 198 -4.27 -9.50 -14.96
C LEU A 198 -4.85 -10.70 -15.73
N TYR A 199 -4.01 -11.61 -16.24
CA TYR A 199 -4.50 -12.80 -16.92
C TYR A 199 -5.36 -13.68 -16.00
N LEU A 200 -4.91 -13.91 -14.76
CA LEU A 200 -5.70 -14.65 -13.77
C LEU A 200 -7.03 -13.96 -13.45
N ARG A 201 -7.04 -12.62 -13.34
CA ARG A 201 -8.26 -11.84 -13.11
C ARG A 201 -9.23 -11.89 -14.28
N ASP A 202 -8.71 -11.94 -15.51
CA ASP A 202 -9.49 -12.10 -16.75
C ASP A 202 -9.95 -13.54 -16.98
N ASN A 203 -9.58 -14.47 -16.10
CA ASN A 203 -9.74 -15.92 -16.28
C ASN A 203 -9.09 -16.46 -17.57
N ASP A 204 -8.06 -15.76 -18.05
CA ASP A 204 -7.22 -16.13 -19.19
C ASP A 204 -6.08 -17.05 -18.74
N ILE A 205 -6.47 -18.27 -18.36
CA ILE A 205 -5.59 -19.26 -17.73
C ILE A 205 -4.46 -19.69 -18.67
N GLU A 206 -4.71 -19.72 -19.99
CA GLU A 206 -3.71 -20.10 -20.99
C GLU A 206 -2.55 -19.10 -21.01
N ASN A 207 -2.84 -17.81 -21.11
CA ASN A 207 -1.79 -16.78 -21.11
C ASN A 207 -1.13 -16.64 -19.73
N ALA A 208 -1.89 -16.76 -18.63
CA ALA A 208 -1.31 -16.77 -17.29
C ALA A 208 -0.23 -17.87 -17.15
N ARG A 209 -0.56 -19.09 -17.61
CA ARG A 209 0.36 -20.23 -17.56
C ARG A 209 1.56 -20.04 -18.46
N LYS A 210 1.32 -19.67 -19.73
CA LYS A 210 2.41 -19.38 -20.68
C LYS A 210 3.39 -18.36 -20.12
N THR A 211 2.87 -17.31 -19.50
CA THR A 211 3.69 -16.25 -18.88
C THR A 211 4.53 -16.82 -17.73
N ILE A 212 3.92 -17.57 -16.80
CA ILE A 212 4.65 -18.22 -15.70
C ILE A 212 5.69 -19.24 -16.19
N ASP A 213 5.36 -20.07 -17.18
CA ASP A 213 6.29 -21.08 -17.73
C ASP A 213 7.51 -20.40 -18.37
N SER A 214 7.32 -19.23 -18.95
CA SER A 214 8.39 -18.38 -19.49
C SER A 214 9.09 -17.48 -18.46
N ALA A 215 8.79 -17.63 -17.17
CA ALA A 215 9.33 -16.78 -16.12
C ALA A 215 10.88 -16.72 -16.17
N PRO A 216 11.46 -15.51 -16.13
CA PRO A 216 12.90 -15.34 -15.94
C PRO A 216 13.39 -16.10 -14.72
N GLU A 217 14.61 -16.64 -14.76
CA GLU A 217 15.18 -17.46 -13.67
C GLU A 217 15.06 -16.77 -12.30
N ALA A 218 15.37 -15.47 -12.25
CA ALA A 218 15.28 -14.65 -11.04
C ALA A 218 13.86 -14.56 -10.45
N LEU A 219 12.81 -14.79 -11.26
CA LEU A 219 11.41 -14.70 -10.85
C LEU A 219 10.78 -16.04 -10.54
N ARG A 220 11.38 -17.18 -10.92
CA ARG A 220 10.82 -18.50 -10.61
C ARG A 220 10.74 -18.78 -9.12
N GLY A 221 11.74 -18.29 -8.37
CA GLY A 221 11.77 -18.39 -6.90
C GLY A 221 10.96 -17.31 -6.18
N ASN A 222 10.46 -16.29 -6.89
CA ASN A 222 9.72 -15.20 -6.28
C ASN A 222 8.42 -15.73 -5.61
N PRO A 223 8.13 -15.36 -4.35
CA PRO A 223 6.95 -15.86 -3.63
C PRO A 223 5.62 -15.62 -4.34
N MET A 224 5.45 -14.48 -5.02
CA MET A 224 4.23 -14.18 -5.78
C MET A 224 4.13 -15.05 -7.04
N THR A 225 5.22 -15.27 -7.77
CA THR A 225 5.23 -16.19 -8.92
C THR A 225 4.84 -17.61 -8.48
N ARG A 226 5.42 -18.10 -7.38
CA ARG A 226 5.09 -19.42 -6.83
C ARG A 226 3.64 -19.49 -6.33
N LEU A 227 3.12 -18.41 -5.76
CA LEU A 227 1.71 -18.32 -5.37
C LEU A 227 0.79 -18.43 -6.59
N PHE A 228 1.07 -17.69 -7.67
CA PHE A 228 0.27 -17.78 -8.89
C PHE A 228 0.34 -19.17 -9.52
N GLN A 229 1.53 -19.79 -9.54
CA GLN A 229 1.68 -21.17 -9.99
C GLN A 229 0.83 -22.14 -9.16
N ALA A 230 0.81 -22.00 -7.82
CA ALA A 230 -0.01 -22.84 -6.95
C ALA A 230 -1.51 -22.69 -7.25
N TYR A 231 -1.99 -21.48 -7.56
CA TYR A 231 -3.38 -21.28 -7.99
C TYR A 231 -3.67 -21.92 -9.36
N LEU A 232 -2.72 -21.87 -10.31
CA LEU A 232 -2.87 -22.57 -11.59
C LEU A 232 -2.93 -24.09 -11.41
N ASP A 233 -2.05 -24.66 -10.57
CA ASP A 233 -2.04 -26.09 -10.27
C ASP A 233 -3.33 -26.53 -9.54
N LEU A 234 -3.87 -25.67 -8.67
CA LEU A 234 -5.18 -25.90 -8.07
C LEU A 234 -6.30 -25.95 -9.13
N GLY A 235 -6.26 -25.04 -10.12
CA GLY A 235 -7.15 -25.04 -11.27
C GLY A 235 -7.05 -26.33 -12.11
N ASP A 236 -5.84 -26.88 -12.23
CA ASP A 236 -5.56 -28.18 -12.88
C ASP A 236 -6.00 -29.39 -12.04
N ARG A 237 -6.63 -29.17 -10.89
CA ARG A 237 -7.00 -30.19 -9.89
C ARG A 237 -5.81 -30.94 -9.28
N LYS A 238 -4.61 -30.39 -9.35
CA LYS A 238 -3.42 -30.89 -8.63
C LYS A 238 -3.44 -30.38 -7.19
N VAL A 239 -4.49 -30.75 -6.46
CA VAL A 239 -4.81 -30.17 -5.14
C VAL A 239 -3.69 -30.44 -4.13
N THR A 240 -3.04 -31.60 -4.21
CA THR A 240 -1.93 -31.98 -3.32
C THR A 240 -0.68 -31.12 -3.53
N GLU A 241 -0.31 -30.88 -4.78
CA GLU A 241 0.84 -30.07 -5.18
C GLU A 241 0.59 -28.60 -4.87
N ALA A 242 -0.60 -28.10 -5.20
CA ALA A 242 -1.02 -26.74 -4.88
C ALA A 242 -0.98 -26.50 -3.36
N ARG A 243 -1.51 -27.43 -2.55
CA ARG A 243 -1.47 -27.34 -1.09
C ARG A 243 -0.04 -27.25 -0.56
N ALA A 244 0.84 -28.15 -1.00
CA ALA A 244 2.24 -28.14 -0.55
C ALA A 244 2.94 -26.82 -0.91
N ALA A 245 2.65 -26.26 -2.10
CA ALA A 245 3.16 -24.97 -2.50
C ALA A 245 2.64 -23.83 -1.61
N PHE A 246 1.33 -23.80 -1.31
CA PHE A 246 0.73 -22.82 -0.41
C PHE A 246 1.29 -22.91 1.01
N GLU A 247 1.42 -24.11 1.58
CA GLU A 247 2.01 -24.31 2.91
C GLU A 247 3.46 -23.81 2.96
N SER A 248 4.25 -24.05 1.92
CA SER A 248 5.63 -23.55 1.83
C SER A 248 5.73 -22.01 1.79
N LEU A 249 4.64 -21.32 1.45
CA LEU A 249 4.55 -19.87 1.36
C LEU A 249 3.85 -19.23 2.57
N ALA A 250 3.27 -20.02 3.48
CA ALA A 250 2.41 -19.53 4.56
C ALA A 250 3.13 -18.55 5.50
N ASP A 251 4.43 -18.73 5.74
CA ASP A 251 5.22 -17.88 6.63
C ASP A 251 5.89 -16.70 5.92
N ASN A 252 5.68 -16.55 4.62
CA ASN A 252 6.18 -15.40 3.89
C ASN A 252 5.37 -14.14 4.23
N GLY A 253 6.03 -13.05 4.63
CA GLY A 253 5.36 -11.82 5.07
C GLY A 253 4.46 -11.16 4.01
N ASP A 254 4.82 -11.27 2.73
CA ASP A 254 4.12 -10.57 1.64
C ASP A 254 2.92 -11.37 1.09
N VAL A 255 3.05 -12.70 1.08
CA VAL A 255 2.06 -13.60 0.45
C VAL A 255 1.41 -14.59 1.39
N GLY A 256 1.88 -14.68 2.63
CA GLY A 256 1.53 -15.76 3.56
C GLY A 256 0.04 -15.85 3.88
N SER A 257 -0.65 -14.71 4.04
CA SER A 257 -2.10 -14.70 4.23
C SER A 257 -2.84 -15.25 3.01
N ARG A 258 -2.44 -14.87 1.79
CA ARG A 258 -3.02 -15.41 0.55
C ARG A 258 -2.72 -16.90 0.39
N ALA A 259 -1.50 -17.31 0.73
CA ALA A 259 -1.09 -18.71 0.68
C ALA A 259 -1.90 -19.56 1.66
N ARG A 260 -2.08 -19.12 2.92
CA ARG A 260 -2.96 -19.80 3.89
C ARG A 260 -4.39 -19.95 3.37
N LEU A 261 -4.94 -18.92 2.72
CA LEU A 261 -6.27 -19.01 2.12
C LEU A 261 -6.34 -19.96 0.92
N GLY A 262 -5.28 -20.03 0.10
CA GLY A 262 -5.14 -21.03 -0.95
C GLY A 262 -5.13 -22.46 -0.40
N ALA A 263 -4.40 -22.70 0.70
CA ALA A 263 -4.39 -23.98 1.39
C ALA A 263 -5.75 -24.30 2.05
N ALA A 264 -6.42 -23.32 2.66
CA ALA A 264 -7.78 -23.48 3.20
C ALA A 264 -8.78 -23.88 2.10
N LEU A 265 -8.67 -23.29 0.91
CA LEU A 265 -9.46 -23.70 -0.25
C LEU A 265 -9.17 -25.16 -0.66
N CYS A 266 -7.91 -25.58 -0.63
CA CYS A 266 -7.55 -26.99 -0.87
C CYS A 266 -8.22 -27.92 0.16
N MET A 267 -8.27 -27.52 1.44
CA MET A 267 -8.94 -28.30 2.50
C MET A 267 -10.43 -28.44 2.26
N LEU A 268 -11.11 -27.38 1.82
CA LEU A 268 -12.53 -27.45 1.44
C LEU A 268 -12.76 -28.41 0.26
N ILE A 269 -11.87 -28.43 -0.73
CA ILE A 269 -11.94 -29.34 -1.88
C ILE A 269 -11.72 -30.79 -1.44
N GLN A 270 -10.82 -31.02 -0.47
CA GLN A 270 -10.53 -32.35 0.09
C GLN A 270 -11.54 -32.83 1.14
N ASP A 271 -12.61 -32.05 1.38
CA ASP A 271 -13.66 -32.31 2.36
C ASP A 271 -13.18 -32.32 3.84
N ASP A 272 -12.15 -31.52 4.14
CA ASP A 272 -11.75 -31.19 5.51
C ASP A 272 -12.12 -29.74 5.86
N PRO A 273 -13.40 -29.46 6.18
CA PRO A 273 -13.84 -28.11 6.49
C PRO A 273 -13.33 -27.59 7.84
N ASN A 274 -12.89 -28.45 8.76
CA ASN A 274 -12.44 -28.01 10.08
C ASN A 274 -11.10 -27.29 9.97
N LEU A 275 -10.14 -27.91 9.27
CA LEU A 275 -8.84 -27.29 9.05
C LEU A 275 -8.96 -26.02 8.20
N ALA A 276 -9.85 -26.01 7.20
CA ALA A 276 -10.14 -24.81 6.42
C ALA A 276 -10.63 -23.64 7.30
N ILE A 277 -11.54 -23.91 8.25
CA ILE A 277 -12.07 -22.91 9.19
C ILE A 277 -10.94 -22.35 10.07
N GLU A 278 -10.12 -23.22 10.67
CA GLU A 278 -8.98 -22.82 11.51
C GLU A 278 -8.02 -21.89 10.76
N MET A 279 -7.64 -22.27 9.54
CA MET A 279 -6.76 -21.45 8.70
C MET A 279 -7.38 -20.09 8.35
N CYS A 280 -8.70 -20.02 8.13
CA CYS A 280 -9.39 -18.75 7.89
C CYS A 280 -9.40 -17.87 9.15
N ASP A 281 -9.64 -18.46 10.32
CA ASP A 281 -9.65 -17.74 11.60
C ASP A 281 -8.27 -17.15 11.93
N GLU A 282 -7.19 -17.88 11.65
CA GLU A 282 -5.82 -17.36 11.79
C GLU A 282 -5.56 -16.12 10.92
N VAL A 283 -6.05 -16.14 9.67
CA VAL A 283 -5.91 -15.01 8.75
C VAL A 283 -6.76 -13.84 9.24
N ILE A 284 -8.00 -14.08 9.66
CA ILE A 284 -8.91 -13.03 10.18
C ILE A 284 -8.35 -12.39 11.45
N ALA A 285 -7.72 -13.17 12.34
CA ALA A 285 -7.10 -12.65 13.56
C ALA A 285 -6.02 -11.60 13.27
N LYS A 286 -5.27 -11.76 12.17
CA LYS A 286 -4.23 -10.81 11.74
C LYS A 286 -4.76 -9.74 10.77
N HIS A 287 -5.75 -10.10 9.96
CA HIS A 287 -6.33 -9.27 8.91
C HIS A 287 -7.87 -9.33 8.94
N PRO A 288 -8.52 -8.62 9.87
CA PRO A 288 -9.97 -8.75 10.10
C PRO A 288 -10.84 -8.35 8.90
N LYS A 289 -10.29 -7.57 7.96
CA LYS A 289 -10.95 -7.07 6.75
C LYS A 289 -10.66 -7.91 5.50
N GLU A 290 -10.02 -9.08 5.64
CA GLU A 290 -9.71 -9.94 4.50
C GLU A 290 -10.98 -10.64 3.99
N VAL A 291 -11.51 -10.16 2.86
CA VAL A 291 -12.77 -10.61 2.26
C VAL A 291 -12.78 -12.11 1.99
N VAL A 292 -11.69 -12.63 1.39
CA VAL A 292 -11.60 -14.03 0.97
C VAL A 292 -11.61 -14.97 2.18
N ALA A 293 -11.03 -14.55 3.31
CA ALA A 293 -11.05 -15.34 4.54
C ALA A 293 -12.47 -15.53 5.08
N HIS A 294 -13.27 -14.46 5.12
CA HIS A 294 -14.68 -14.55 5.53
C HIS A 294 -15.52 -15.39 4.58
N THR A 295 -15.25 -15.29 3.26
CA THR A 295 -15.92 -16.14 2.26
C THR A 295 -15.61 -17.62 2.49
N LEU A 296 -14.33 -17.99 2.61
CA LEU A 296 -13.92 -19.39 2.81
C LEU A 296 -14.38 -19.94 4.17
N LEU A 297 -14.34 -19.12 5.22
CA LEU A 297 -14.88 -19.45 6.54
C LEU A 297 -16.38 -19.82 6.45
N GLY A 298 -17.17 -18.98 5.78
CA GLY A 298 -18.59 -19.23 5.58
C GLY A 298 -18.86 -20.52 4.79
N LEU A 299 -18.06 -20.81 3.77
CA LEU A 299 -18.14 -22.05 2.99
C LEU A 299 -17.77 -23.29 3.83
N GLY A 300 -16.74 -23.22 4.67
CA GLY A 300 -16.37 -24.29 5.58
C GLY A 300 -17.46 -24.58 6.62
N GLN A 301 -18.00 -23.53 7.24
CA GLN A 301 -19.12 -23.65 8.18
C GLN A 301 -20.37 -24.23 7.52
N LEU A 302 -20.63 -23.89 6.25
CA LEU A 302 -21.75 -24.45 5.50
C LEU A 302 -21.58 -25.96 5.27
N LYS A 303 -20.37 -26.42 4.89
CA LYS A 303 -20.04 -27.86 4.81
C LYS A 303 -20.24 -28.57 6.15
N ARG A 304 -20.02 -27.88 7.27
CA ARG A 304 -20.29 -28.36 8.63
C ARG A 304 -21.76 -28.30 9.06
N LEU A 305 -22.67 -27.87 8.19
CA LEU A 305 -24.09 -27.62 8.47
C LEU A 305 -24.35 -26.53 9.53
N GLN A 306 -23.36 -25.67 9.79
CA GLN A 306 -23.45 -24.55 10.73
C GLN A 306 -24.07 -23.32 10.04
N LYS A 307 -25.29 -23.47 9.52
CA LYS A 307 -25.94 -22.46 8.65
C LYS A 307 -25.96 -21.05 9.21
N PHE A 308 -26.19 -20.89 10.52
CA PHE A 308 -26.22 -19.58 11.18
C PHE A 308 -24.85 -18.89 11.16
N LEU A 309 -23.78 -19.62 11.51
CA LEU A 309 -22.42 -19.09 11.47
C LEU A 309 -22.01 -18.80 10.03
N ALA A 310 -22.28 -19.74 9.12
CA ALA A 310 -21.98 -19.60 7.70
C ALA A 310 -22.59 -18.32 7.13
N LYS A 311 -23.87 -18.08 7.43
CA LYS A 311 -24.56 -16.86 7.00
C LYS A 311 -23.85 -15.60 7.51
N LYS A 312 -23.55 -15.54 8.81
CA LYS A 312 -22.87 -14.39 9.41
C LYS A 312 -21.52 -14.09 8.75
N SER A 313 -20.70 -15.12 8.52
CA SER A 313 -19.40 -14.96 7.85
C SER A 313 -19.55 -14.51 6.39
N LEU A 314 -20.53 -15.03 5.65
CA LEU A 314 -20.80 -14.57 4.28
C LEU A 314 -21.36 -13.13 4.23
N GLU A 315 -22.19 -12.73 5.20
CA GLU A 315 -22.67 -11.35 5.35
C GLU A 315 -21.51 -10.39 5.63
N THR A 316 -20.58 -10.75 6.54
CA THR A 316 -19.37 -9.95 6.77
C THR A 316 -18.52 -9.82 5.50
N SER A 317 -18.38 -10.90 4.71
CA SER A 317 -17.71 -10.81 3.40
C SER A 317 -18.39 -9.81 2.45
N LEU A 318 -19.73 -9.80 2.40
CA LEU A 318 -20.52 -8.87 1.58
C LEU A 318 -20.48 -7.42 2.08
N GLU A 319 -20.37 -7.21 3.39
CA GLU A 319 -20.15 -5.87 3.96
C GLU A 319 -18.79 -5.31 3.54
N LEU A 320 -17.75 -6.16 3.51
CA LEU A 320 -16.41 -5.77 3.09
C LEU A 320 -16.29 -5.61 1.57
N ASN A 321 -16.98 -6.45 0.80
CA ASN A 321 -17.08 -6.34 -0.65
C ASN A 321 -18.50 -6.71 -1.15
N PRO A 322 -19.35 -5.72 -1.45
CA PRO A 322 -20.72 -5.95 -1.89
C PRO A 322 -20.84 -6.63 -3.26
N ASP A 323 -19.82 -6.54 -4.13
CA ASP A 323 -19.85 -7.06 -5.50
C ASP A 323 -19.49 -8.54 -5.58
N GLN A 324 -20.31 -9.37 -4.93
CA GLN A 324 -20.16 -10.84 -4.90
C GLN A 324 -21.54 -11.51 -5.09
N PRO A 325 -22.11 -11.51 -6.32
CA PRO A 325 -23.49 -11.96 -6.55
C PRO A 325 -23.73 -13.43 -6.16
N ALA A 326 -22.73 -14.30 -6.36
CA ALA A 326 -22.80 -15.71 -5.96
C ALA A 326 -22.86 -15.86 -4.42
N ILE A 327 -22.07 -15.06 -3.69
CA ILE A 327 -22.05 -15.07 -2.23
C ILE A 327 -23.34 -14.48 -1.66
N ARG A 328 -23.87 -13.41 -2.27
CA ARG A 328 -25.16 -12.83 -1.91
C ARG A 328 -26.30 -13.85 -2.05
N ALA A 329 -26.39 -14.50 -3.21
CA ALA A 329 -27.39 -15.53 -3.43
C ALA A 329 -27.27 -16.70 -2.44
N LEU A 330 -26.05 -17.06 -2.03
CA LEU A 330 -25.82 -18.09 -1.02
C LEU A 330 -26.27 -17.64 0.38
N ALA A 331 -25.92 -16.43 0.80
CA ALA A 331 -26.31 -15.87 2.09
C ALA A 331 -27.84 -15.71 2.22
N ASP A 332 -28.50 -15.25 1.17
CA ASP A 332 -29.97 -15.08 1.13
C ASP A 332 -30.69 -16.42 1.32
N ARG A 333 -30.21 -17.49 0.66
CA ARG A 333 -30.77 -18.86 0.82
C ARG A 333 -30.66 -19.40 2.23
N LEU A 334 -29.62 -19.01 2.98
CA LEU A 334 -29.46 -19.40 4.38
C LEU A 334 -30.39 -18.64 5.33
N GLY A 335 -31.01 -17.55 4.87
CA GLY A 335 -31.97 -16.74 5.62
C GLY A 335 -33.44 -17.15 5.45
N GLY A 336 -33.76 -18.02 4.49
CA GLY A 336 -35.13 -18.52 4.28
C GLY A 336 -35.58 -19.46 5.39
N ARG A 337 -36.68 -19.11 6.05
CA ARG A 337 -37.43 -20.00 6.95
C ARG A 337 -38.19 -21.05 6.15
#